data_AF-A0A661SKZ4-F1
#
_entry.id   AF-A0A661SKZ4-F1
#
_cell.length_a   1.000
_cell.length_b   1.000
_cell.length_c   1.000
_cell.angle_alpha   90.00
_cell.angle_beta   90.00
_cell.angle_gamma   90.00
#
_symmetry.space_group_name_H-M   'P 1'
#
loop_
_entity.id
_entity.type
_entity.pdbx_description
1 polymer ?
#
loop_
_entity_poly.entity_id
_entity_poly.type
_entity_poly.pdbx_seq_one_letter_code
_entity_poly.pdbx_strand_id
1 'polypeptide(L)' 'MGLELTDRLPRFVEILGLYEEPMGIFYDDKKPSDGFSPKPMNLPTREKEIKGEIDWQAIFGQFSCVMGNIWRARRKKK' A
#
# COMPACT_ATOMS: atom_id res chain seq x y z
N MET A 1 -1.46 24.39 -14.11
CA MET A 1 -2.63 23.57 -14.50
C MET A 1 -3.08 22.70 -13.32
N GLY A 2 -3.36 23.30 -12.16
CA GLY A 2 -3.56 22.55 -10.90
C GLY A 2 -4.73 23.00 -10.03
N LEU A 3 -5.19 24.25 -10.16
CA LEU A 3 -6.30 24.79 -9.34
C LEU A 3 -7.67 24.16 -9.71
N GLU A 4 -7.86 23.85 -10.99
CA GLU A 4 -9.13 23.34 -11.53
C GLU A 4 -9.56 21.98 -10.96
N LEU A 5 -8.60 21.08 -10.68
CA LEU A 5 -8.89 19.74 -10.19
C LEU A 5 -9.25 19.74 -8.70
N THR A 6 -8.58 20.61 -7.92
CA THR A 6 -8.74 20.69 -6.46
C THR A 6 -10.13 21.19 -6.08
N ASP A 7 -10.72 22.08 -6.89
CA ASP A 7 -12.05 22.64 -6.66
C ASP A 7 -13.19 21.72 -7.17
N ARG A 8 -12.95 20.96 -8.25
CA ARG A 8 -13.96 20.10 -8.87
C ARG A 8 -14.08 18.71 -8.25
N LEU A 9 -12.98 18.16 -7.73
CA LEU A 9 -12.95 16.81 -7.17
C LEU A 9 -13.90 16.62 -5.97
N PRO A 10 -13.99 17.55 -4.99
CA PRO A 10 -14.92 17.40 -3.87
C PRO A 10 -16.38 17.30 -4.33
N ARG A 11 -16.79 18.16 -5.26
CA ARG A 11 -18.16 18.17 -5.81
C ARG A 11 -18.46 16.90 -6.60
N PHE A 12 -17.49 16.39 -7.35
CA PHE A 12 -17.64 15.13 -8.09
C PHE A 12 -17.83 13.94 -7.16
N VAL A 13 -17.01 13.86 -6.10
CA VAL A 13 -17.08 12.80 -5.07
C VAL A 13 -18.41 12.83 -4.32
N GLU A 14 -18.92 14.04 -4.02
CA GLU A 14 -20.26 14.24 -3.43
C GLU A 14 -21.39 13.74 -4.35
N ILE A 15 -21.36 14.09 -5.65
CA ILE A 15 -22.34 13.61 -6.64
C ILE A 15 -22.35 12.09 -6.74
N LEU A 16 -21.19 11.44 -6.62
CA LEU A 16 -21.07 9.99 -6.62
C LEU A 16 -21.51 9.34 -5.29
N GLY A 17 -21.80 10.12 -4.25
CA GLY A 17 -22.14 9.60 -2.92
C GLY A 17 -20.96 8.91 -2.24
N LEU A 18 -19.73 9.29 -2.58
CA LEU A 18 -18.52 8.75 -1.98
C LEU A 18 -18.11 9.66 -0.81
N TYR A 19 -18.07 9.11 0.40
CA TYR A 19 -17.73 9.89 1.61
C TYR A 19 -16.29 9.64 2.08
N GLU A 20 -15.58 8.76 1.40
CA GLU A 20 -14.18 8.47 1.67
C GLU A 20 -13.26 9.22 0.70
N GLU A 21 -12.17 9.74 1.23
CA GLU A 21 -11.13 10.36 0.42
C GLU A 21 -10.56 9.33 -0.59
N PRO A 22 -10.54 9.65 -1.89
CA PRO A 22 -10.12 8.73 -2.92
C PRO A 22 -8.62 8.42 -2.80
N MET A 23 -8.26 7.16 -3.08
CA MET A 23 -6.87 6.74 -3.09
C MET A 23 -6.32 6.77 -4.51
N GLY A 24 -5.22 7.52 -4.70
CA GLY A 24 -4.43 7.48 -5.93
C GLY A 24 -3.29 6.46 -5.83
N ILE A 25 -3.03 5.75 -6.92
CA ILE A 25 -1.82 4.94 -7.10
C ILE A 25 -1.04 5.57 -8.26
N PHE A 26 0.25 5.81 -8.04
CA PHE A 26 1.15 6.32 -9.06
C PHE A 26 2.50 5.62 -8.95
N TYR A 27 3.23 5.59 -10.05
CA TYR A 27 4.59 5.07 -10.11
C TYR A 27 5.57 6.24 -10.07
N ASP A 28 6.67 6.07 -9.35
CA ASP A 28 7.78 7.02 -9.28
C ASP A 28 9.09 6.22 -9.30
N ASP A 29 10.08 6.70 -10.04
CA ASP A 29 11.42 6.10 -10.07
C ASP A 29 12.19 6.36 -8.77
N LYS A 30 11.79 7.40 -8.02
CA LYS A 30 12.38 7.75 -6.72
C LYS A 30 11.68 6.99 -5.61
N LYS A 31 12.46 6.18 -4.90
CA LYS A 31 11.98 5.51 -3.69
C LYS A 31 11.61 6.56 -2.61
N PRO A 32 10.43 6.45 -1.97
CA PRO A 32 10.06 7.37 -0.90
C PRO A 32 10.95 7.19 0.33
N SER A 33 11.14 8.26 1.10
CA SER A 33 11.96 8.25 2.32
C SER A 33 11.34 7.43 3.46
N ASP A 34 10.01 7.31 3.46
CA ASP A 34 9.23 6.53 4.43
C ASP A 34 8.00 5.92 3.74
N GLY A 35 7.41 4.88 4.33
CA GLY A 35 6.23 4.22 3.78
C GLY A 35 5.75 3.03 4.60
N PHE A 36 4.52 2.60 4.33
CA PHE A 36 3.93 1.41 4.95
C PHE A 36 4.21 0.19 4.06
N SER A 37 5.37 -0.42 4.25
CA SER A 37 5.76 -1.65 3.57
C SER A 37 6.17 -2.72 4.59
N PRO A 38 6.09 -4.02 4.23
CA PRO A 38 6.78 -5.04 5.00
C PRO A 38 8.29 -4.74 5.05
N LYS A 39 8.96 -5.21 6.09
CA LYS A 39 10.42 -5.13 6.17
C LYS A 39 11.03 -6.05 5.11
N PRO A 40 12.20 -5.71 4.56
CA PRO A 40 12.93 -6.63 3.68
C PRO A 40 13.15 -7.97 4.36
N MET A 41 12.88 -9.05 3.63
CA MET A 41 12.95 -10.41 4.16
C MET A 41 13.28 -11.42 3.06
N ASN A 42 13.72 -12.61 3.45
CA ASN A 42 13.92 -13.70 2.52
C ASN A 42 12.57 -14.20 2.02
N LEU A 43 12.30 -13.97 0.74
CA LEU A 43 11.08 -14.43 0.10
C LEU A 43 11.13 -15.95 -0.14
N PRO A 44 9.98 -16.63 -0.08
CA PRO A 44 9.89 -18.01 -0.54
C PRO A 44 10.16 -18.03 -2.04
N THR A 45 10.96 -19.00 -2.49
CA THR A 45 11.11 -19.29 -3.92
C THR A 45 10.69 -20.72 -4.18
N ARG A 46 10.28 -21.00 -5.41
CA ARG A 46 9.85 -22.33 -5.82
C ARG A 46 10.93 -23.38 -5.55
N GLU A 47 12.19 -23.04 -5.78
CA GLU A 47 13.33 -23.94 -5.56
C GLU A 47 13.48 -24.30 -4.08
N LYS A 48 13.33 -23.32 -3.18
CA LYS A 48 13.38 -23.54 -1.73
C LYS A 48 12.19 -24.36 -1.25
N GLU A 49 11.02 -24.14 -1.83
CA GLU A 49 9.80 -24.89 -1.50
C GLU A 49 9.97 -26.38 -1.78
N ILE A 50 10.47 -26.73 -2.98
CA ILE A 50 10.73 -28.12 -3.39
C ILE A 50 11.72 -28.82 -2.45
N LYS A 51 12.69 -28.08 -1.91
CA LYS A 51 13.70 -28.60 -0.97
C LYS A 51 13.26 -28.60 0.49
N GLY A 52 12.09 -28.06 0.82
CA GLY A 52 11.64 -27.90 2.21
C GLY A 52 12.47 -26.89 3.01
N GLU A 53 13.14 -25.94 2.34
CA GLU A 53 14.06 -24.97 2.94
C GLU A 53 13.36 -23.64 3.33
N ILE A 54 12.03 -23.62 3.35
CA ILE A 54 11.25 -22.43 3.65
C ILE A 54 10.94 -22.36 5.16
N ASP A 55 11.43 -21.30 5.80
CA ASP A 55 10.99 -20.91 7.15
C ASP A 55 9.65 -20.16 7.07
N TRP A 56 8.56 -20.92 7.11
CA TRP A 56 7.21 -20.35 7.06
C TRP A 56 6.87 -19.47 8.27
N GLN A 57 7.43 -19.77 9.45
CA GLN A 57 7.15 -18.96 10.64
C GLN A 57 7.79 -17.58 10.50
N ALA A 58 9.04 -17.50 10.07
CA ALA A 58 9.70 -16.22 9.79
C ALA A 58 8.96 -15.45 8.68
N ILE A 59 8.46 -16.15 7.66
CA ILE A 59 7.74 -15.51 6.56
C ILE A 59 6.44 -14.85 7.03
N PHE A 60 5.58 -15.63 7.70
CA PHE A 60 4.30 -15.12 8.16
C PHE A 60 4.41 -14.16 9.35
N GLY A 61 5.50 -14.24 10.13
CA GLY A 61 5.77 -13.30 11.22
C GLY A 61 6.02 -11.85 10.75
N GLN A 62 6.46 -11.66 9.51
CA GLN A 62 6.69 -10.33 8.92
C GLN A 62 5.70 -10.00 7.79
N PHE A 63 4.77 -10.91 7.50
CA PHE A 63 3.75 -10.70 6.50
C PHE A 63 2.90 -9.48 6.85
N SER A 64 2.68 -8.62 5.86
CA SER A 64 1.69 -7.56 5.94
C SER A 64 0.87 -7.56 4.67
N CYS A 65 -0.45 -7.67 4.81
CA CYS A 65 -1.35 -7.52 3.69
C CYS A 65 -1.30 -6.08 3.15
N VAL A 66 -1.32 -5.94 1.82
CA VAL A 66 -1.37 -4.63 1.15
C VAL A 66 -2.54 -3.78 1.66
N MET A 67 -3.72 -4.38 1.88
CA MET A 67 -4.88 -3.68 2.43
C MET A 67 -4.64 -3.20 3.86
N GLY A 68 -3.94 -4.00 4.68
CA GLY A 68 -3.56 -3.59 6.04
C GLY A 68 -2.57 -2.42 6.05
N ASN A 69 -1.66 -2.36 5.08
CA ASN A 69 -0.75 -1.22 4.90
C ASN A 69 -1.51 0.03 4.47
N ILE A 70 -2.40 -0.08 3.49
CA ILE A 70 -3.25 1.02 3.02
C ILE A 70 -4.09 1.59 4.17
N TRP A 71 -4.75 0.73 4.94
CA TRP A 71 -5.56 1.17 6.08
C TRP A 71 -4.74 1.87 7.16
N ARG A 72 -3.55 1.34 7.51
CA ARG A 72 -2.64 1.99 8.45
C ARG A 72 -2.17 3.36 7.97
N ALA A 73 -1.89 3.49 6.68
CA ALA A 73 -1.54 4.76 6.06
C ALA A 73 -2.70 5.78 6.19
N ARG A 74 -3.94 5.36 5.92
CA ARG A 74 -5.14 6.21 6.04
C ARG A 74 -5.41 6.67 7.47
N ARG A 75 -5.14 5.85 8.49
CA ARG A 75 -5.40 6.21 9.90
C ARG A 75 -4.41 7.21 10.47
N LYS A 76 -3.15 7.19 10.03
CA LYS A 76 -2.11 8.13 10.48
C LYS A 76 -2.18 9.44 9.69
N LYS A 77 -3.38 10.03 9.52
CA LYS A 77 -3.50 11.41 9.00
C LYS A 77 -2.63 12.32 9.89
N LYS A 78 -1.44 12.65 9.43
CA LYS A 78 -0.57 13.67 10.01
C LYS A 78 -1.09 15.03 9.61
#